data_AF-A0A450XUS8-F1
#
_entry.id   AF-A0A450XUS8-F1
#
_cell.length_a   1.000
_cell.length_b   1.000
_cell.length_c   1.000
_cell.angle_alpha   90.00
_cell.angle_beta   90.00
_cell.angle_gamma   90.00
#
_symmetry.space_group_name_H-M   'P 1'
#
loop_
_entity.id
_entity.type
_entity.pdbx_description
1 polymer ?
#
loop_
_entity_poly.entity_id
_entity_poly.type
_entity_poly.pdbx_seq_one_letter_code
_entity_poly.pdbx_strand_id
1 'polypeptide(L)'
;RRGWHRQRILELFAIIDWMMRLPSQLEQQLWQAIETIEGETEMPYVTSVERLAIKRGMKQGIEQGMQQGLEKGRLEGKLEGKLEGKIEEATTILMRLLVKRFGDLDEGIRERLDMATLEQLDLWMDRILDASTVDTVFEGH
;
A
#
# COMPACT_ATOMS: atom_id res chain seq x y z
N ARG A 1 -17.24 50.17 3.41
CA ARG A 1 -17.13 48.74 3.77
C ARG A 1 -18.44 48.04 3.39
N ARG A 2 -18.47 47.22 2.33
CA ARG A 2 -19.62 46.37 2.00
C ARG A 2 -19.09 44.95 1.81
N GLY A 3 -19.43 44.07 2.75
CA GLY A 3 -19.04 42.67 2.73
C GLY A 3 -19.87 41.94 1.67
N TRP A 4 -19.19 41.36 0.69
CA TRP A 4 -19.84 40.48 -0.28
C TRP A 4 -20.22 39.17 0.42
N HIS A 5 -21.51 38.85 0.47
CA HIS A 5 -22.00 37.62 1.07
C HIS A 5 -21.49 36.41 0.27
N ARG A 6 -20.93 35.42 0.98
CA ARG A 6 -20.35 34.16 0.47
C ARG A 6 -21.18 33.49 -0.64
N GLN A 7 -22.51 33.58 -0.56
CA GLN A 7 -23.44 33.05 -1.56
C GLN A 7 -23.24 33.66 -2.97
N ARG A 8 -23.05 34.98 -3.06
CA ARG A 8 -22.87 35.66 -4.36
C ARG A 8 -21.54 35.34 -5.04
N ILE A 9 -20.51 35.06 -4.25
CA ILE A 9 -19.20 34.66 -4.77
C ILE A 9 -19.28 33.23 -5.34
N LEU A 10 -20.03 32.34 -4.68
CA LEU A 10 -20.25 30.97 -5.14
C LEU A 10 -21.18 30.90 -6.36
N GLU A 11 -22.21 31.75 -6.43
CA GLU A 11 -23.08 31.87 -7.61
C GLU A 11 -22.32 32.39 -8.83
N LEU A 12 -21.44 33.38 -8.65
CA LEU A 12 -20.57 33.87 -9.72
C LEU A 12 -19.60 32.79 -10.20
N PHE A 13 -19.00 32.04 -9.29
CA PHE A 13 -18.11 30.93 -9.64
C PHE A 13 -18.86 29.81 -10.39
N ALA A 14 -20.08 29.48 -9.99
CA ALA A 14 -20.91 28.47 -10.66
C ALA A 14 -21.35 28.91 -12.06
N ILE A 15 -21.62 30.20 -12.27
CA ILE A 15 -21.92 30.75 -13.59
C ILE A 15 -20.68 30.71 -14.49
N ILE A 16 -19.50 31.05 -13.95
CA ILE A 16 -18.22 30.95 -14.68
C ILE A 16 -17.93 29.49 -15.04
N ASP A 17 -18.13 28.54 -14.13
CA ASP A 17 -17.93 27.10 -14.36
C ASP A 17 -18.93 26.52 -15.37
N TRP A 18 -20.15 27.08 -15.44
CA TRP A 18 -21.14 26.72 -16.47
C TRP A 18 -20.84 27.35 -17.85
N MET A 19 -20.22 28.53 -17.86
CA MET A 19 -19.64 29.14 -19.05
C MET A 19 -18.35 28.43 -19.51
N MET A 20 -17.68 27.65 -18.64
CA MET A 20 -16.48 26.82 -18.91
C MET A 20 -16.76 25.56 -19.74
N ARG A 21 -17.88 25.48 -20.48
CA ARG A 21 -17.85 24.85 -21.82
C ARG A 21 -17.46 25.92 -22.83
N LEU A 22 -16.23 26.41 -22.72
CA LEU A 22 -15.69 27.39 -23.64
C LEU A 22 -15.52 26.75 -25.03
N PRO A 23 -16.06 27.33 -26.11
CA PRO A 23 -15.62 27.01 -27.45
C PRO A 23 -14.12 27.34 -27.55
N SER A 24 -13.32 26.43 -28.11
CA SER A 24 -11.85 26.48 -28.15
C SER A 24 -11.25 27.82 -28.62
N GLN A 25 -11.99 28.59 -29.42
CA GLN A 25 -11.60 29.91 -29.90
C GLN A 25 -11.59 30.99 -28.81
N LEU A 26 -12.53 30.95 -27.86
CA LEU A 26 -12.58 31.89 -26.74
C LEU A 26 -11.51 31.56 -25.69
N GLU A 27 -11.11 30.29 -25.59
CA GLU A 27 -10.06 29.85 -24.66
C GLU A 27 -8.71 30.40 -25.12
N GLN A 28 -8.43 30.32 -26.42
CA GLN A 28 -7.23 30.93 -27.02
C GLN A 28 -7.22 32.46 -26.87
N GLN A 29 -8.35 33.13 -27.06
CA GLN A 29 -8.44 34.59 -26.87
C GLN A 29 -8.24 34.99 -25.41
N LEU A 30 -8.72 34.18 -24.46
CA LEU A 30 -8.51 34.39 -23.03
C LEU A 30 -7.02 34.24 -22.67
N TRP A 31 -6.33 33.21 -23.19
CA TRP A 31 -4.91 33.02 -22.95
C TRP A 31 -4.05 34.16 -23.55
N GLN A 32 -4.35 34.63 -24.76
CA GLN A 32 -3.68 35.80 -25.34
C GLN A 32 -3.92 37.09 -24.55
N ALA A 33 -5.14 37.30 -24.06
CA ALA A 33 -5.48 38.47 -23.25
C ALA A 33 -4.74 38.44 -21.89
N ILE A 34 -4.60 37.27 -21.28
CA ILE A 34 -3.86 37.08 -20.03
C ILE A 34 -2.36 37.33 -20.23
N GLU A 35 -1.73 36.78 -21.28
CA GLU A 35 -0.31 37.05 -21.62
C GLU A 35 -0.04 38.55 -21.82
N THR A 36 -0.97 39.24 -22.49
CA THR A 36 -0.84 40.67 -22.77
C THR A 36 -0.94 41.50 -21.48
N ILE A 37 -1.82 41.11 -20.55
CA ILE A 37 -2.02 41.81 -19.27
C ILE A 37 -0.87 41.52 -18.28
N GLU A 38 -0.28 40.32 -18.31
CA GLU A 38 0.89 39.96 -17.50
C GLU A 38 2.17 40.71 -17.90
N GLY A 39 2.27 41.19 -19.14
CA GLY A 39 3.36 42.05 -19.60
C GLY A 39 3.28 43.51 -19.10
N GLU A 40 2.10 43.99 -18.72
CA GLU A 40 1.85 45.40 -18.36
C GLU A 40 1.58 45.62 -16.85
N THR A 41 1.15 44.58 -16.12
CA THR A 41 0.80 44.70 -14.70
C THR A 41 1.42 43.57 -13.88
N GLU A 42 2.29 43.92 -12.92
CA GLU A 42 3.02 43.04 -11.97
C GLU A 42 2.12 42.23 -10.99
N MET A 43 0.85 41.96 -11.32
CA MET A 43 -0.09 41.25 -10.44
C MET A 43 -0.51 39.90 -11.07
N PRO A 44 0.28 38.84 -10.88
CA PRO A 44 0.08 37.54 -11.52
C PRO A 44 -1.06 36.76 -10.85
N TYR A 45 -2.29 36.91 -11.35
CA TYR A 45 -3.44 36.11 -10.87
C TYR A 45 -3.31 34.62 -11.23
N VAL A 46 -2.63 34.30 -12.34
CA VAL A 46 -2.33 32.93 -12.78
C VAL A 46 -1.50 32.18 -11.73
N THR A 47 -0.53 32.84 -11.09
CA THR A 47 0.27 32.22 -10.02
C THR A 47 -0.53 31.81 -8.79
N SER A 48 -1.68 32.41 -8.51
CA SER A 48 -2.48 32.09 -7.31
C SER A 48 -3.31 30.83 -7.51
N VAL A 49 -3.91 30.67 -8.69
CA VAL A 49 -4.66 29.46 -9.08
C VAL A 49 -3.70 28.30 -9.31
N GLU A 50 -2.58 28.52 -10.01
CA GLU A 50 -1.52 27.52 -10.19
C GLU A 50 -0.94 27.04 -8.86
N ARG A 51 -0.60 27.97 -7.95
CA ARG A 51 -0.10 27.62 -6.62
C ARG A 51 -1.14 26.83 -5.82
N LEU A 52 -2.42 27.17 -5.94
CA LEU A 52 -3.50 26.42 -5.30
C LEU A 52 -3.66 25.03 -5.91
N ALA A 53 -3.58 24.89 -7.23
CA ALA A 53 -3.64 23.62 -7.93
C ALA A 53 -2.46 22.71 -7.58
N ILE A 54 -1.23 23.24 -7.55
CA ILE A 54 -0.02 22.52 -7.13
C ILE A 54 -0.15 22.08 -5.67
N LYS A 55 -0.58 22.98 -4.77
CA LYS A 55 -0.76 22.64 -3.35
C LYS A 55 -1.83 21.57 -3.15
N ARG A 56 -2.92 21.62 -3.92
CA ARG A 56 -3.98 20.60 -3.89
C ARG A 56 -3.50 19.27 -4.46
N GLY A 57 -2.85 19.28 -5.62
CA GLY A 57 -2.29 18.08 -6.25
C GLY A 57 -1.23 17.41 -5.37
N MET A 58 -0.35 18.19 -4.75
CA MET A 58 0.64 17.66 -3.81
C MET A 58 -0.02 17.06 -2.57
N LYS A 59 -1.00 17.75 -1.98
CA LYS A 59 -1.74 17.22 -0.82
C LYS A 59 -2.48 15.93 -1.18
N GLN A 60 -3.18 15.90 -2.32
CA GLN A 60 -3.87 14.71 -2.80
C GLN A 60 -2.91 13.57 -3.10
N GLY A 61 -1.78 13.84 -3.75
CA GLY A 61 -0.75 12.84 -4.04
C GLY A 61 -0.13 12.25 -2.79
N ILE A 62 0.15 13.07 -1.77
CA ILE A 62 0.66 12.60 -0.47
C ILE A 62 -0.39 11.74 0.24
N GLU A 63 -1.64 12.21 0.28
CA GLU A 63 -2.74 11.49 0.94
C GLU A 63 -3.02 10.14 0.26
N GLN A 64 -3.07 10.11 -1.08
CA GLN A 64 -3.22 8.89 -1.86
C GLN A 64 -2.02 7.95 -1.69
N GLY A 65 -0.79 8.47 -1.78
CA GLY A 65 0.42 7.68 -1.60
C GLY A 65 0.52 7.07 -0.19
N MET A 66 0.13 7.82 0.84
CA MET A 66 0.10 7.34 2.22
C MET A 66 -0.98 6.26 2.41
N GLN A 67 -2.18 6.47 1.86
CA GLN A 67 -3.25 5.46 1.93
C GLN A 67 -2.86 4.16 1.21
N GLN A 68 -2.32 4.27 -0.01
CA GLN A 68 -1.85 3.11 -0.78
C GLN A 68 -0.70 2.39 -0.07
N GLY A 69 0.26 3.14 0.48
CA GLY A 69 1.38 2.56 1.23
C GLY A 69 0.93 1.83 2.49
N LEU A 70 -0.01 2.43 3.25
CA LEU A 70 -0.58 1.82 4.44
C LEU A 70 -1.36 0.55 4.10
N GLU A 71 -2.19 0.60 3.06
CA GLU A 71 -2.99 -0.56 2.65
C GLU A 71 -2.10 -1.71 2.16
N LYS A 72 -1.09 -1.40 1.33
CA LYS A 72 -0.12 -2.38 0.86
C LYS A 72 0.65 -3.01 2.02
N GLY A 73 1.22 -2.19 2.91
CA GLY A 73 1.97 -2.69 4.07
C GLY A 73 1.11 -3.52 5.02
N ARG A 74 -0.15 -3.15 5.22
CA ARG A 74 -1.10 -3.94 6.02
C ARG A 74 -1.40 -5.29 5.38
N LEU A 75 -1.55 -5.34 4.05
CA LEU A 75 -1.81 -6.58 3.32
C LEU A 75 -0.60 -7.51 3.35
N GLU A 76 0.59 -6.98 3.06
CA GLU A 76 1.86 -7.72 3.09
C GLU A 76 2.12 -8.28 4.49
N GLY A 77 2.10 -7.43 5.53
CA GLY A 77 2.32 -7.88 6.90
C GLY A 77 1.28 -8.89 7.41
N LYS A 78 0.03 -8.79 6.95
CA LYS A 78 -1.00 -9.80 7.29
C LYS A 78 -0.73 -11.14 6.61
N LEU A 79 -0.24 -11.14 5.37
CA LEU A 79 0.09 -12.37 4.65
C LEU A 79 1.33 -13.03 5.23
N GLU A 80 2.38 -12.25 5.47
CA GLU A 80 3.63 -12.69 6.09
C GLU A 80 3.37 -13.29 7.47
N GLY A 81 2.73 -12.53 8.38
CA GLY A 81 2.42 -13.05 9.73
C GLY A 81 1.49 -14.26 9.74
N LYS A 82 0.64 -14.44 8.71
CA LYS A 82 -0.18 -15.66 8.58
C LYS A 82 0.66 -16.86 8.12
N LEU A 83 1.65 -16.66 7.25
CA LEU A 83 2.56 -17.72 6.82
C LEU A 83 3.53 -18.11 7.93
N GLU A 84 4.13 -17.12 8.58
CA GLU A 84 5.00 -17.34 9.75
C GLU A 84 4.27 -18.11 10.84
N GLY A 85 3.08 -17.65 11.23
CA GLY A 85 2.30 -18.34 12.27
C GLY A 85 1.91 -19.78 11.89
N LYS A 86 1.70 -20.07 10.61
CA LYS A 86 1.47 -21.45 10.14
C LYS A 86 2.72 -22.31 10.24
N ILE A 87 3.88 -21.78 9.88
CA ILE A 87 5.16 -22.49 9.97
C ILE A 87 5.48 -22.75 11.44
N GLU A 88 5.38 -21.75 12.31
CA GLU A 88 5.60 -21.90 13.75
C GLU A 88 4.66 -22.95 14.38
N GLU A 89 3.37 -22.93 14.02
CA GLU A 89 2.40 -23.92 14.49
C GLU A 89 2.75 -25.33 13.99
N ALA A 90 3.05 -25.47 12.70
CA ALA A 90 3.43 -26.75 12.09
C ALA A 90 4.72 -27.31 12.73
N THR A 91 5.75 -26.47 12.90
CA THR A 91 7.00 -26.84 13.58
C THR A 91 6.74 -27.28 15.02
N THR A 92 5.91 -26.55 15.76
CA THR A 92 5.57 -26.89 17.15
C THR A 92 4.85 -28.24 17.23
N ILE A 93 3.91 -28.51 16.32
CA ILE A 93 3.18 -29.78 16.27
C ILE A 93 4.13 -30.91 15.91
N LEU A 94 4.94 -30.76 14.86
CA LEU A 94 5.86 -31.79 14.41
C LEU A 94 6.91 -32.11 15.49
N MET A 95 7.47 -31.08 16.14
CA MET A 95 8.40 -31.26 17.26
C MET A 95 7.77 -32.07 18.40
N ARG A 96 6.52 -31.78 18.78
CA ARG A 96 5.80 -32.56 19.81
C ARG A 96 5.60 -34.02 19.41
N LEU A 97 5.28 -34.28 18.15
CA LEU A 97 5.10 -35.64 17.64
C LEU A 97 6.44 -36.40 17.61
N LEU A 98 7.51 -35.76 17.14
CA LEU A 98 8.85 -36.32 17.11
C LEU A 98 9.32 -36.70 18.51
N VAL A 99 9.18 -35.79 19.48
CA VAL A 99 9.52 -36.07 20.88
C VAL A 99 8.69 -37.22 21.45
N LYS A 100 7.39 -37.25 21.15
CA LYS A 100 6.50 -38.31 21.65
C LYS A 100 6.84 -39.70 21.09
N ARG A 101 7.31 -39.77 19.84
CA ARG A 101 7.54 -41.03 19.14
C ARG A 101 8.97 -41.55 19.27
N PHE A 102 9.94 -40.66 19.24
CA PHE A 102 11.36 -40.99 19.20
C PHE A 102 12.15 -40.57 20.45
N GLY A 103 11.53 -39.82 21.37
CA GLY A 103 12.18 -39.33 22.58
C GLY A 103 12.91 -38.01 22.34
N ASP A 104 13.92 -37.72 23.17
CA ASP A 104 14.65 -36.46 23.07
C ASP A 104 15.30 -36.28 21.70
N LEU A 105 15.08 -35.11 21.10
CA LEU A 105 15.68 -34.74 19.83
C LEU A 105 17.08 -34.15 20.08
N ASP A 106 18.01 -34.46 19.19
CA ASP A 106 19.32 -33.82 19.19
C ASP A 106 19.22 -32.38 18.67
N GLU A 107 20.32 -31.65 18.81
CA GLU A 107 20.37 -30.24 18.38
C GLU A 107 20.28 -30.09 16.86
N GLY A 108 20.83 -31.05 16.10
CA GLY A 108 20.79 -31.03 14.64
C GLY A 108 19.36 -31.10 14.09
N ILE A 109 18.49 -31.90 14.71
CA ILE A 109 17.07 -31.98 14.34
C ILE A 109 16.35 -30.67 14.68
N ARG A 110 16.68 -30.02 15.81
CA ARG A 110 16.06 -28.73 16.18
C ARG A 110 16.42 -27.64 15.17
N GLU A 111 17.72 -27.49 14.86
CA GLU A 111 18.18 -26.52 13.85
C GLU A 111 17.53 -26.75 12.49
N ARG A 112 17.35 -28.03 12.13
CA ARG A 112 16.69 -28.41 10.89
C ARG A 112 15.21 -28.06 10.84
N LEU A 113 14.49 -28.16 11.96
CA LEU A 113 13.10 -27.75 12.08
C LEU A 113 12.94 -26.23 12.01
N ASP A 114 13.89 -25.47 12.56
CA ASP A 114 13.89 -24.00 12.52
C ASP A 114 14.11 -23.45 11.11
N MET A 115 14.87 -24.16 10.27
CA MET A 115 15.12 -23.77 8.87
C MET A 115 14.13 -24.37 7.86
N ALA A 116 13.14 -25.13 8.33
CA ALA A 116 12.24 -25.88 7.47
C ALA A 116 11.21 -24.98 6.76
N THR A 117 10.93 -25.30 5.49
CA THR A 117 9.78 -24.70 4.79
C THR A 117 8.48 -25.41 5.16
N LEU A 118 7.34 -24.76 4.91
CA LEU A 118 6.04 -25.37 5.17
C LEU A 118 5.86 -26.70 4.42
N GLU A 119 6.35 -26.81 3.19
CA GLU A 119 6.29 -28.03 2.39
C GLU A 119 7.14 -29.16 2.98
N GLN A 120 8.29 -28.83 3.57
CA GLN A 120 9.13 -29.80 4.26
C GLN A 120 8.44 -30.29 5.54
N LEU A 121 7.85 -29.37 6.31
CA LEU A 121 7.10 -29.70 7.52
C LEU A 121 5.90 -30.62 7.22
N ASP A 122 5.11 -30.31 6.18
CA ASP A 122 3.99 -31.13 5.75
C ASP A 122 4.44 -32.54 5.34
N LEU A 123 5.52 -32.63 4.54
CA LEU A 123 6.07 -33.93 4.13
C LEU A 123 6.57 -34.76 5.33
N TRP A 124 7.23 -34.12 6.29
CA TRP A 124 7.70 -34.78 7.50
C TRP A 124 6.55 -35.19 8.41
N MET A 125 5.45 -34.43 8.45
CA MET A 125 4.22 -34.81 9.16
C MET A 125 3.57 -36.06 8.56
N ASP A 126 3.57 -36.23 7.24
CA ASP A 126 3.05 -37.47 6.63
C ASP A 126 3.94 -38.66 6.97
N ARG A 127 5.27 -38.48 6.86
CA ARG A 127 6.24 -39.56 7.10
C ARG A 127 6.33 -39.99 8.55
N ILE A 128 6.06 -39.10 9.51
CA ILE A 128 6.18 -39.43 10.93
C ILE A 128 5.24 -40.57 11.34
N LEU A 129 4.16 -40.81 10.60
CA LEU A 129 3.20 -41.87 10.88
C LEU A 129 3.76 -43.26 10.54
N ASP A 130 4.57 -43.36 9.48
CA ASP A 130 5.05 -44.62 8.92
C ASP A 130 6.54 -44.90 9.20
N ALA A 131 7.34 -43.85 9.43
CA ALA A 131 8.78 -43.92 9.68
C ALA A 131 9.13 -44.91 10.81
N SER A 132 10.25 -45.62 10.79
CA SER A 132 10.64 -46.46 11.95
C SER A 132 11.65 -45.78 12.86
N THR A 133 12.36 -44.77 12.34
CA THR A 133 13.35 -43.97 13.05
C THR A 133 13.18 -42.49 12.73
N VAL A 134 13.77 -41.63 13.54
CA VAL A 134 13.75 -40.18 13.30
C VAL A 134 14.41 -39.83 11.97
N ASP A 135 15.51 -40.49 11.60
CA ASP A 135 16.22 -40.26 10.33
C ASP A 135 15.31 -40.53 9.12
N THR A 136 14.48 -41.58 9.16
CA THR A 136 13.57 -41.92 8.05
C THR A 136 12.49 -40.86 7.79
N VAL A 137 12.16 -40.03 8.79
CA VAL A 137 11.24 -38.88 8.59
C VAL A 137 11.89 -37.85 7.66
N PHE A 138 13.20 -37.67 7.83
CA PHE A 138 13.99 -36.59 7.27
C PHE A 138 14.68 -36.96 5.93
N GLU A 139 14.57 -38.20 5.45
CA GLU A 139 15.26 -38.66 4.23
C GLU A 139 14.95 -37.80 2.98
N GLY A 140 15.98 -37.46 2.21
CA GLY A 140 15.83 -36.72 0.94
C GLY A 140 15.68 -35.20 1.07
N HIS A 141 15.85 -34.65 2.27
CA HIS A 141 15.89 -33.21 2.54
C HIS A 141 16.98 -32.88 3.55
#